data_AF-A0A4Q0A3I4-F1
#
_entry.id   AF-A0A4Q0A3I4-F1
#
_cell.length_a   1.000
_cell.length_b   1.000
_cell.length_c   1.000
_cell.angle_alpha   90.00
_cell.angle_beta   90.00
_cell.angle_gamma   90.00
#
_symmetry.space_group_name_H-M   'P 1'
#
loop_
_entity.id
_entity.type
_entity.pdbx_description
1 polymer ?
#
loop_
_entity_poly.entity_id
_entity_poly.type
_entity_poly.pdbx_seq_one_letter_code
_entity_poly.pdbx_strand_id
1 'polypeptide(L)'
;LAFNLVNGIDVEETEERIQKFALENRDSIAANLARAQREERMFNYRLEQEKADKEVQRQMYLQQLEKEELARTSEKSSIINQLATSNQAARDILAQRAITLKRSSMRRQQEESSSHSFRSHDSALQDHSWMDQAHDDDFMDVDGEEFSPLDDQYGPVDGFTLRTDYYDPISNSLQNVQVLISGGYSATFAHERALEAAFTGLTIAPLTGLSPNPEAAEPQ
;
A
#
# COMPACT_ATOMS: atom_id res chain seq x y z
N LEU A 1 -20.18 -25.28 33.06
CA LEU A 1 -18.92 -26.06 32.99
C LEU A 1 -17.72 -25.13 32.96
N ALA A 2 -17.57 -24.25 31.95
CA ALA A 2 -16.45 -23.31 31.86
C ALA A 2 -16.25 -22.42 33.12
N PHE A 3 -17.33 -21.87 33.68
CA PHE A 3 -17.26 -21.05 34.90
C PHE A 3 -16.73 -21.80 36.13
N ASN A 4 -17.09 -23.08 36.30
CA ASN A 4 -16.65 -23.88 37.45
C ASN A 4 -15.18 -24.28 37.32
N LEU A 5 -14.75 -24.62 36.09
CA LEU A 5 -13.35 -24.91 35.76
C LEU A 5 -12.43 -23.72 35.98
N VAL A 6 -12.86 -22.51 35.59
CA VAL A 6 -12.07 -21.28 35.76
C VAL A 6 -11.92 -20.89 37.23
N ASN A 7 -12.93 -21.17 38.06
CA ASN A 7 -12.93 -20.81 39.48
C ASN A 7 -12.46 -21.93 40.41
N GLY A 8 -12.07 -23.10 39.88
CA GLY A 8 -11.60 -24.24 40.66
C GLY A 8 -12.66 -24.87 41.58
N ILE A 9 -13.94 -24.73 41.24
CA ILE A 9 -15.06 -25.23 42.06
C ILE A 9 -15.52 -26.57 41.47
N ASP A 10 -15.57 -27.62 42.30
CA ASP A 10 -16.03 -28.97 41.95
C ASP A 10 -15.45 -29.50 40.64
N VAL A 11 -14.13 -29.44 40.52
CA VAL A 11 -13.38 -29.75 39.29
C VAL A 11 -13.64 -31.20 38.82
N GLU A 12 -13.56 -32.18 39.73
CA GLU A 12 -13.78 -33.60 39.40
C GLU A 12 -15.20 -33.86 38.84
N GLU A 13 -16.24 -33.33 39.50
CA GLU A 13 -17.62 -33.52 39.02
C GLU A 13 -17.84 -32.82 37.67
N THR A 14 -17.21 -31.65 37.48
CA THR A 14 -17.30 -30.88 36.25
C THR A 14 -16.59 -31.60 35.09
N GLU A 15 -15.44 -32.23 35.35
CA GLU A 15 -14.69 -33.05 34.39
C GLU A 15 -15.45 -34.33 34.00
N GLU A 16 -16.04 -35.04 34.95
CA GLU A 16 -16.87 -36.22 34.66
C GLU A 16 -18.06 -35.87 33.77
N ARG A 17 -18.72 -34.72 34.02
CA ARG A 17 -19.81 -34.22 33.19
C ARG A 17 -19.34 -33.87 31.78
N ILE A 18 -18.14 -33.31 31.63
CA ILE A 18 -17.54 -33.04 30.31
C ILE A 18 -17.25 -34.34 29.57
N GLN A 19 -16.69 -35.36 30.24
CA GLN A 19 -16.40 -36.65 29.61
C GLN A 19 -17.67 -37.35 29.13
N LYS A 20 -18.74 -37.35 29.93
CA LYS A 20 -20.05 -37.88 29.51
C LYS A 20 -20.60 -37.13 28.30
N PHE A 21 -20.57 -35.79 28.34
CA PHE A 21 -21.01 -34.97 27.23
C PHE A 21 -20.19 -35.23 25.95
N ALA A 22 -18.87 -35.40 26.07
CA ALA A 22 -17.98 -35.68 24.95
C ALA A 22 -18.26 -37.05 24.31
N LEU A 23 -18.56 -38.08 25.12
CA LEU A 23 -18.95 -39.39 24.64
C LEU A 23 -20.31 -39.36 23.92
N GLU A 24 -21.30 -38.69 24.52
CA GLU A 24 -22.66 -38.57 23.96
C GLU A 24 -22.68 -37.76 22.65
N ASN A 25 -21.80 -36.75 22.52
CA ASN A 25 -21.76 -35.83 21.39
C ASN A 25 -20.57 -36.08 20.44
N ARG A 26 -19.89 -37.23 20.55
CA ARG A 26 -18.69 -37.52 19.76
C ARG A 26 -18.94 -37.38 18.25
N ASP A 27 -20.08 -37.88 17.78
CA ASP A 27 -20.41 -37.86 16.35
C ASP A 27 -20.81 -36.46 15.86
N SER A 28 -21.49 -35.66 16.70
CA SER A 28 -21.85 -34.27 16.36
C SER A 28 -20.61 -33.36 16.35
N ILE A 29 -19.68 -33.57 17.28
CA ILE A 29 -18.38 -32.88 17.31
C ILE A 29 -17.59 -33.21 16.03
N ALA A 30 -17.50 -34.49 15.65
CA ALA A 30 -16.81 -34.90 14.43
C ALA A 30 -17.44 -34.30 13.17
N ALA A 31 -18.78 -34.27 13.09
CA ALA A 31 -19.49 -33.67 11.98
C ALA A 31 -19.27 -32.14 11.88
N ASN A 32 -19.27 -31.44 13.01
CA ASN A 32 -19.02 -30.00 13.07
C ASN A 32 -17.57 -29.67 12.69
N LEU A 33 -16.60 -30.46 13.14
CA LEU A 33 -15.19 -30.29 12.77
C LEU A 33 -14.99 -30.49 11.25
N ALA A 34 -15.57 -31.55 10.68
CA ALA A 34 -15.53 -31.79 9.24
C ALA A 34 -16.26 -30.68 8.43
N ARG A 35 -17.29 -30.06 9.01
CA ARG A 35 -17.93 -28.88 8.42
C ARG A 35 -17.03 -27.66 8.47
N ALA A 36 -16.43 -27.34 9.62
CA ALA A 36 -15.51 -26.22 9.77
C ALA A 36 -14.32 -26.33 8.79
N GLN A 37 -13.72 -27.51 8.67
CA GLN A 37 -12.63 -27.76 7.69
C GLN A 37 -13.07 -27.61 6.23
N ARG A 38 -14.35 -27.83 5.91
CA ARG A 38 -14.87 -27.59 4.55
C ARG A 38 -15.10 -26.09 4.35
N GLU A 39 -15.68 -25.41 5.34
CA GLU A 39 -15.91 -23.97 5.28
C GLU A 39 -14.60 -23.20 5.15
N GLU A 40 -13.58 -23.55 5.92
CA GLU A 40 -12.22 -22.98 5.83
C GLU A 40 -11.59 -23.19 4.44
N ARG A 41 -11.66 -24.41 3.90
CA ARG A 41 -11.15 -24.69 2.54
C ARG A 41 -11.88 -23.88 1.47
N MET A 42 -13.21 -23.75 1.59
CA MET A 42 -14.00 -22.96 0.65
C MET A 42 -13.70 -21.46 0.77
N PHE A 43 -13.45 -20.97 1.99
CA PHE A 43 -13.04 -19.59 2.24
C PHE A 43 -11.68 -19.30 1.61
N ASN A 44 -10.67 -20.13 1.87
CA ASN A 44 -9.33 -19.98 1.30
C ASN A 44 -9.35 -20.02 -0.23
N TYR A 45 -10.14 -20.94 -0.81
CA TYR A 45 -10.31 -21.01 -2.26
C TYR A 45 -10.92 -19.72 -2.85
N ARG A 46 -11.94 -19.14 -2.19
CA ARG A 46 -12.56 -17.87 -2.63
C ARG A 46 -11.57 -16.72 -2.53
N LEU A 47 -10.79 -16.66 -1.45
CA LEU A 47 -9.77 -15.63 -1.26
C LEU A 47 -8.69 -15.72 -2.34
N GLU A 48 -8.26 -16.93 -2.70
CA GLU A 48 -7.28 -17.14 -3.78
C GLU A 48 -7.85 -16.73 -5.14
N GLN A 49 -9.11 -17.05 -5.43
CA GLN A 49 -9.79 -16.59 -6.64
C GLN A 49 -9.88 -15.06 -6.71
N GLU A 50 -10.24 -14.39 -5.60
CA GLU A 50 -10.32 -12.94 -5.55
C GLU A 50 -8.95 -12.28 -5.77
N LYS A 51 -7.89 -12.82 -5.15
CA LYS A 51 -6.51 -12.37 -5.38
C LYS A 51 -6.11 -12.53 -6.85
N ALA A 52 -6.42 -13.67 -7.46
CA ALA A 52 -6.14 -13.92 -8.87
C ALA A 52 -6.91 -12.96 -9.80
N ASP A 53 -8.20 -12.74 -9.54
CA ASP A 53 -9.04 -11.81 -10.32
C ASP A 53 -8.54 -10.36 -10.20
N LYS A 54 -8.12 -9.94 -9.01
CA LYS A 54 -7.52 -8.62 -8.77
C LYS A 54 -6.21 -8.45 -9.54
N GLU A 55 -5.35 -9.47 -9.54
CA GLU A 55 -4.10 -9.43 -10.30
C GLU A 55 -4.34 -9.38 -11.82
N VAL A 56 -5.29 -10.17 -12.33
CA VAL A 56 -5.67 -10.11 -13.75
C VAL A 56 -6.22 -8.73 -14.11
N GLN A 57 -7.07 -8.14 -13.26
CA GLN A 57 -7.58 -6.78 -13.49
C GLN A 57 -6.44 -5.74 -13.50
N ARG A 58 -5.49 -5.85 -12.57
CA ARG A 58 -4.30 -4.98 -12.54
C ARG A 58 -3.48 -5.11 -13.82
N GLN A 59 -3.21 -6.34 -14.27
CA GLN A 59 -2.46 -6.58 -15.50
C GLN A 59 -3.19 -6.04 -16.73
N MET A 60 -4.50 -6.23 -16.82
CA MET A 60 -5.32 -5.68 -17.91
C MET A 60 -5.28 -4.15 -17.94
N TYR A 61 -5.34 -3.51 -16.77
CA TYR A 61 -5.23 -2.06 -16.65
C TYR A 61 -3.86 -1.55 -17.11
N LEU A 62 -2.77 -2.18 -16.67
CA LEU A 62 -1.42 -1.82 -17.08
C LEU A 62 -1.23 -1.98 -18.59
N GLN A 63 -1.70 -3.08 -19.18
CA GLN A 63 -1.66 -3.30 -20.62
C GLN A 63 -2.49 -2.24 -21.39
N GLN A 64 -3.62 -1.80 -20.83
CA GLN A 64 -4.43 -0.74 -21.44
C GLN A 64 -3.69 0.61 -21.42
N LEU A 65 -3.02 0.92 -20.32
CA LEU A 65 -2.23 2.14 -20.17
C LEU A 65 -1.04 2.14 -21.14
N GLU A 66 -0.32 1.03 -21.26
CA GLU A 66 0.78 0.89 -22.24
C GLU A 66 0.27 1.05 -23.67
N LYS A 67 -0.84 0.40 -24.03
CA LYS A 67 -1.46 0.55 -25.35
C LYS A 67 -1.88 1.99 -25.63
N GLU A 68 -2.36 2.72 -24.61
CA GLU A 68 -2.71 4.13 -24.77
C GLU A 68 -1.47 5.00 -25.01
N GLU A 69 -0.37 4.78 -24.29
CA GLU A 69 0.88 5.53 -24.51
C GLU A 69 1.48 5.23 -25.90
N LEU A 70 1.47 3.97 -26.34
CA LEU A 70 1.89 3.59 -27.69
C LEU A 70 0.97 4.20 -28.77
N ALA A 71 -0.35 4.19 -28.55
CA ALA A 71 -1.29 4.86 -29.44
C ALA A 71 -1.00 6.37 -29.50
N ARG A 72 -0.82 7.04 -28.36
CA ARG A 72 -0.54 8.47 -28.26
C ARG A 72 0.76 8.85 -28.98
N THR A 73 1.82 8.06 -28.82
CA THR A 73 3.12 8.30 -29.49
C THR A 73 3.02 8.05 -31.00
N SER A 74 2.37 6.97 -31.43
CA SER A 74 2.13 6.69 -32.86
C SER A 74 1.23 7.75 -33.52
N GLU A 75 0.25 8.27 -32.79
CA GLU A 75 -0.61 9.33 -33.26
C GLU A 75 0.17 10.64 -33.44
N LYS A 76 1.06 10.98 -32.49
CA LYS A 76 1.93 12.16 -32.61
C LYS A 76 2.84 12.05 -33.83
N SER A 77 3.49 10.91 -34.03
CA SER A 77 4.37 10.71 -35.19
C SER A 77 3.60 10.74 -36.51
N SER A 78 2.39 10.17 -36.55
CA SER A 78 1.51 10.23 -37.72
C SER A 78 1.13 11.67 -38.09
N ILE A 79 0.78 12.52 -37.11
CA ILE A 79 0.51 13.96 -37.38
C ILE A 79 1.74 14.63 -37.96
N ILE A 80 2.91 14.42 -37.33
CA ILE A 80 4.16 15.04 -37.77
C ILE A 80 4.45 14.64 -39.23
N ASN A 81 4.29 13.37 -39.57
CA ASN A 81 4.49 12.87 -40.93
C ASN A 81 3.48 13.45 -41.94
N GLN A 82 2.20 13.57 -41.55
CA GLN A 82 1.17 14.19 -42.40
C GLN A 82 1.43 15.67 -42.63
N LEU A 83 1.86 16.41 -41.60
CA LEU A 83 2.23 17.82 -41.71
C LEU A 83 3.51 18.00 -42.55
N ALA A 84 4.47 17.09 -42.45
CA ALA A 84 5.73 17.16 -43.20
C ALA A 84 5.58 16.79 -44.69
N THR A 85 4.67 15.86 -45.01
CA THR A 85 4.56 15.29 -46.37
C THR A 85 3.44 15.93 -47.19
N SER A 86 2.40 16.47 -46.54
CA SER A 86 1.24 17.01 -47.26
C SER A 86 1.41 18.48 -47.61
N ASN A 87 0.88 18.87 -48.77
CA ASN A 87 0.80 20.27 -49.21
C ASN A 87 -0.49 20.98 -48.74
N GLN A 88 -1.25 20.37 -47.83
CA GLN A 88 -2.48 20.96 -47.30
C GLN A 88 -2.15 21.94 -46.16
N ALA A 89 -3.03 22.93 -45.96
CA ALA A 89 -2.86 23.85 -44.85
C ALA A 89 -3.02 23.09 -43.51
N ALA A 90 -2.10 23.30 -42.57
CA ALA A 90 -2.07 22.59 -41.28
C ALA A 90 -3.40 22.65 -40.52
N ARG A 91 -4.15 23.76 -40.66
CA ARG A 91 -5.48 23.95 -40.08
C ARG A 91 -6.50 22.89 -40.55
N ASP A 92 -6.45 22.47 -41.81
CA ASP A 92 -7.44 21.58 -42.41
C ASP A 92 -7.17 20.13 -41.97
N ILE A 93 -5.90 19.76 -41.82
CA ILE A 93 -5.46 18.47 -41.28
C ILE A 93 -5.88 18.31 -39.82
N LEU A 94 -5.70 19.36 -39.00
CA LEU A 94 -6.14 19.36 -37.60
C LEU A 94 -7.67 19.30 -37.47
N ALA A 95 -8.40 20.00 -38.34
CA ALA A 95 -9.86 19.97 -38.36
C ALA A 95 -10.43 18.57 -38.70
N GLN A 96 -9.87 17.89 -39.70
CA GLN A 96 -10.25 16.51 -40.05
C GLN A 96 -10.00 15.55 -38.87
N ARG A 97 -8.91 15.74 -38.14
CA ARG A 97 -8.57 14.93 -36.97
C ARG A 97 -9.52 15.15 -35.78
N ALA A 98 -9.95 16.39 -35.53
CA ALA A 98 -10.92 16.66 -34.46
C ALA A 98 -12.24 15.90 -34.70
N ILE A 99 -12.65 15.74 -35.96
CA ILE A 99 -13.84 14.99 -36.34
C ILE A 99 -13.64 13.49 -36.11
N THR A 100 -12.48 12.93 -36.47
CA THR A 100 -12.20 11.50 -36.27
C THR A 100 -12.09 11.14 -34.78
N LEU A 101 -11.43 11.98 -33.98
CA LEU A 101 -11.32 11.80 -32.52
C LEU A 101 -12.69 11.83 -31.81
N LYS A 102 -13.57 12.75 -32.21
CA LYS A 102 -14.93 12.82 -31.67
C LYS A 102 -15.75 11.58 -32.02
N ARG A 103 -15.54 11.01 -33.22
CA ARG A 103 -16.22 9.77 -33.64
C ARG A 103 -15.70 8.55 -32.88
N SER A 104 -14.39 8.46 -32.64
CA SER A 104 -13.80 7.36 -31.88
C SER A 104 -14.17 7.44 -30.38
N SER A 105 -14.22 8.63 -29.79
CA SER A 105 -14.60 8.80 -28.38
C SER A 105 -16.05 8.38 -28.11
N MET A 106 -16.99 8.77 -28.98
CA MET A 106 -18.40 8.37 -28.85
C MET A 106 -18.58 6.84 -28.95
N ARG A 107 -17.82 6.17 -29.83
CA ARG A 107 -17.87 4.71 -29.95
C ARG A 107 -17.35 4.02 -28.70
N ARG A 108 -16.24 4.51 -28.12
CA ARG A 108 -15.66 3.99 -26.88
C ARG A 108 -16.63 4.10 -25.70
N GLN A 109 -17.28 5.27 -25.58
CA GLN A 109 -18.26 5.52 -24.53
C GLN A 109 -19.49 4.59 -24.64
N GLN A 110 -19.89 4.26 -25.88
CA GLN A 110 -20.99 3.32 -26.14
C GLN A 110 -20.60 1.88 -25.77
N GLU A 111 -19.37 1.46 -26.08
CA GLU A 111 -18.82 0.14 -25.71
C GLU A 111 -18.68 0.01 -24.18
N GLU A 112 -18.17 1.04 -23.50
CA GLU A 112 -18.03 1.06 -22.03
C GLU A 112 -19.39 0.99 -21.32
N SER A 113 -20.39 1.75 -21.78
CA SER A 113 -21.74 1.75 -21.17
C SER A 113 -22.45 0.39 -21.26
N SER A 114 -22.15 -0.41 -22.29
CA SER A 114 -22.69 -1.77 -22.44
C SER A 114 -22.04 -2.80 -21.52
N SER A 115 -20.79 -2.56 -21.10
CA SER A 115 -20.02 -3.48 -20.24
C SER A 115 -20.27 -3.28 -18.72
N HIS A 116 -20.69 -2.08 -18.31
CA HIS A 116 -20.90 -1.73 -16.90
C HIS A 116 -22.27 -2.18 -16.33
N SER A 117 -23.19 -2.67 -17.17
CA SER A 117 -24.52 -3.12 -16.71
C SER A 117 -24.52 -4.42 -15.89
N PHE A 118 -23.41 -5.15 -15.81
CA PHE A 118 -23.33 -6.43 -15.07
C PHE A 118 -22.64 -6.32 -13.70
N ARG A 119 -22.16 -5.13 -13.32
CA ARG A 119 -21.46 -4.89 -12.05
C ARG A 119 -22.22 -3.87 -11.19
N SER A 120 -23.41 -4.19 -10.70
CA SER A 120 -24.07 -3.33 -9.72
C SER A 120 -25.01 -4.10 -8.79
N HIS A 121 -24.46 -4.53 -7.66
CA HIS A 121 -25.16 -4.41 -6.38
C HIS A 121 -24.24 -4.46 -5.15
N ASP A 122 -22.97 -4.85 -5.30
CA ASP A 122 -22.04 -5.04 -4.15
C ASP A 122 -20.92 -3.97 -4.04
N SER A 123 -20.67 -3.21 -5.11
CA SER A 123 -19.56 -2.23 -5.15
C SER A 123 -19.85 -0.92 -4.42
N ALA A 124 -21.10 -0.61 -4.08
CA ALA A 124 -21.44 0.66 -3.42
C ALA A 124 -21.11 0.68 -1.92
N LEU A 125 -20.83 -0.47 -1.31
CA LEU A 125 -20.32 -0.57 0.07
C LEU A 125 -18.78 -0.58 0.13
N GLN A 126 -18.11 -0.61 -1.03
CA GLN A 126 -16.64 -0.68 -1.13
C GLN A 126 -15.97 0.69 -1.24
N ASP A 127 -16.73 1.77 -1.45
CA ASP A 127 -16.19 3.12 -1.68
C ASP A 127 -15.68 3.80 -0.38
N HIS A 128 -15.73 3.10 0.75
CA HIS A 128 -15.13 3.53 2.02
C HIS A 128 -13.98 2.63 2.48
N SER A 129 -13.65 1.57 1.72
CA SER A 129 -12.56 0.65 2.05
C SER A 129 -11.17 1.24 1.80
N TRP A 130 -10.99 2.21 0.90
CA TRP A 130 -9.67 2.83 0.67
C TRP A 130 -9.16 3.62 1.89
N MET A 131 -10.06 4.00 2.81
CA MET A 131 -9.74 4.75 4.03
C MET A 131 -9.56 3.82 5.24
N ASP A 132 -10.06 2.59 5.18
CA ASP A 132 -9.93 1.54 6.19
C ASP A 132 -8.69 0.64 5.91
N GLN A 133 -8.37 0.42 4.62
CA GLN A 133 -7.23 -0.39 4.17
C GLN A 133 -5.87 0.30 4.39
N ALA A 134 -5.84 1.62 4.58
CA ALA A 134 -4.60 2.36 4.78
C ALA A 134 -4.02 2.23 6.21
N HIS A 135 -4.74 1.58 7.13
CA HIS A 135 -4.30 1.41 8.52
C HIS A 135 -4.18 -0.03 9.01
N ASP A 136 -4.69 -1.02 8.27
CA ASP A 136 -4.68 -2.42 8.73
C ASP A 136 -3.78 -3.38 7.91
N ASP A 137 -3.31 -2.99 6.71
CA ASP A 137 -2.46 -3.88 5.88
C ASP A 137 -1.00 -4.01 6.35
N ASP A 138 -0.55 -3.18 7.29
CA ASP A 138 0.82 -3.27 7.85
C ASP A 138 0.90 -4.10 9.14
N PHE A 139 -0.20 -4.67 9.65
CA PHE A 139 -0.19 -5.37 10.94
C PHE A 139 -0.53 -6.87 10.89
N MET A 140 -0.87 -7.44 9.74
CA MET A 140 -1.16 -8.88 9.65
C MET A 140 -0.56 -9.48 8.37
N ASP A 141 0.22 -10.55 8.57
CA ASP A 141 0.92 -11.38 7.58
C ASP A 141 2.29 -10.91 7.08
N VAL A 142 3.15 -10.41 7.97
CA VAL A 142 4.61 -10.62 7.83
C VAL A 142 5.05 -11.68 8.84
N ASP A 143 4.80 -12.94 8.50
CA ASP A 143 5.52 -14.06 9.09
C ASP A 143 7.01 -13.93 8.73
N GLY A 144 7.80 -13.22 9.53
CA GLY A 144 9.25 -13.41 9.56
C GLY A 144 10.16 -12.20 9.74
N GLU A 145 9.68 -10.96 9.73
CA GLU A 145 10.57 -9.84 10.09
C GLU A 145 10.41 -9.51 11.57
N GLU A 146 11.25 -10.16 12.37
CA GLU A 146 11.50 -9.77 13.74
C GLU A 146 11.90 -8.30 13.73
N PHE A 147 11.05 -7.43 14.31
CA PHE A 147 11.34 -6.01 14.45
C PHE A 147 12.73 -5.85 15.08
N SER A 148 13.71 -5.47 14.25
CA SER A 148 15.08 -5.23 14.67
C SER A 148 15.26 -3.73 14.88
N PRO A 149 15.50 -3.27 16.13
CA PRO A 149 15.82 -1.86 16.39
C PRO A 149 17.10 -1.37 15.67
N LEU A 150 17.83 -2.27 15.01
CA LEU A 150 19.05 -1.98 14.27
C LEU A 150 18.86 -1.97 12.74
N ASP A 151 17.77 -2.52 12.19
CA ASP A 151 17.63 -2.69 10.73
C ASP A 151 17.58 -1.36 9.98
N ASP A 152 16.97 -0.35 10.61
CA ASP A 152 16.79 0.97 10.02
C ASP A 152 17.93 1.95 10.34
N GLN A 153 18.99 1.50 11.04
CA GLN A 153 20.08 2.39 11.47
C GLN A 153 20.95 2.91 10.33
N TYR A 154 20.90 2.25 9.18
CA TYR A 154 21.66 2.63 7.99
C TYR A 154 20.76 2.80 6.76
N GLY A 155 19.44 2.77 6.93
CA GLY A 155 18.49 3.07 5.88
C GLY A 155 18.57 4.54 5.47
N PRO A 156 18.37 4.87 4.18
CA PRO A 156 18.18 6.27 3.79
C PRO A 156 16.91 6.79 4.47
N VAL A 157 17.00 7.98 5.09
CA VAL A 157 15.85 8.61 5.73
C VAL A 157 14.87 9.05 4.64
N ASP A 158 13.72 8.39 4.56
CA ASP A 158 12.63 8.74 3.63
C ASP A 158 11.65 9.74 4.28
N GLY A 159 10.77 10.34 3.48
CA GLY A 159 9.73 11.27 3.95
C GLY A 159 10.04 12.76 3.74
N PHE A 160 11.14 13.09 3.05
CA PHE A 160 11.43 14.46 2.64
C PHE A 160 11.96 14.53 1.20
N THR A 161 11.78 15.69 0.57
CA THR A 161 12.36 15.99 -0.75
C THR A 161 13.17 17.28 -0.65
N LEU A 162 14.44 17.22 -1.03
CA LEU A 162 15.30 18.40 -0.98
C LEU A 162 14.96 19.35 -2.13
N ARG A 163 14.60 20.58 -1.77
CA ARG A 163 14.40 21.66 -2.74
C ARG A 163 15.74 22.27 -3.14
N THR A 164 15.99 22.33 -4.45
CA THR A 164 17.20 22.93 -5.02
C THR A 164 17.20 24.47 -4.95
N ASP A 165 16.02 25.08 -4.75
CA ASP A 165 15.80 26.52 -4.73
C ASP A 165 15.71 27.12 -3.31
N TYR A 166 16.09 26.36 -2.27
CA TYR A 166 16.03 26.83 -0.89
C TYR A 166 17.11 27.89 -0.59
N TYR A 167 16.67 29.07 -0.16
CA TYR A 167 17.57 30.17 0.20
C TYR A 167 17.85 30.16 1.71
N ASP A 168 19.06 29.78 2.09
CA ASP A 168 19.59 29.95 3.45
C ASP A 168 20.66 31.06 3.47
N PRO A 169 20.45 32.16 4.21
CA PRO A 169 21.43 33.25 4.34
C PRO A 169 22.84 32.77 4.75
N ILE A 170 22.93 31.77 5.61
CA ILE A 170 24.21 31.28 6.14
C ILE A 170 24.90 30.43 5.08
N SER A 171 24.25 29.38 4.59
CA SER A 171 24.83 28.50 3.56
C SER A 171 25.19 29.25 2.27
N ASN A 172 24.35 30.19 1.83
CA ASN A 172 24.61 30.96 0.60
C ASN A 172 25.81 31.90 0.73
N SER A 173 26.08 32.43 1.93
CA SER A 173 27.28 33.24 2.17
C SER A 173 28.58 32.42 2.08
N LEU A 174 28.50 31.11 2.36
CA LEU A 174 29.63 30.20 2.42
C LEU A 174 29.91 29.49 1.08
N GLN A 175 28.97 29.49 0.14
CA GLN A 175 29.09 28.80 -1.15
C GLN A 175 30.32 29.22 -1.98
N ASN A 176 30.77 30.46 -1.84
CA ASN A 176 31.90 31.01 -2.62
C ASN A 176 33.25 30.99 -1.88
N VAL A 177 33.31 30.35 -0.70
CA VAL A 177 34.53 30.33 0.12
C VAL A 177 35.44 29.18 -0.36
N GLN A 178 36.53 29.52 -1.05
CA GLN A 178 37.45 28.55 -1.68
C GLN A 178 37.99 27.47 -0.71
N VAL A 179 38.25 27.84 0.56
CA VAL A 179 38.73 26.90 1.57
C VAL A 179 37.70 25.81 1.85
N LEU A 180 36.42 26.18 1.94
CA LEU A 180 35.33 25.22 2.17
C LEU A 180 35.11 24.33 0.95
N ILE A 181 35.15 24.90 -0.26
CA ILE A 181 35.03 24.14 -1.51
C ILE A 181 36.15 23.10 -1.61
N SER A 182 37.40 23.48 -1.29
CA SER A 182 38.53 22.53 -1.29
C SER A 182 38.40 21.44 -0.22
N GLY A 183 37.64 21.69 0.84
CA GLY A 183 37.28 20.71 1.86
C GLY A 183 36.07 19.85 1.51
N GLY A 184 35.48 20.00 0.30
CA GLY A 184 34.32 19.23 -0.14
C GLY A 184 32.98 19.73 0.40
N TYR A 185 32.92 20.96 0.92
CA TYR A 185 31.66 21.55 1.37
C TYR A 185 30.69 21.78 0.21
N SER A 186 29.47 21.28 0.36
CA SER A 186 28.32 21.63 -0.48
C SER A 186 27.15 22.03 0.41
N ALA A 187 26.46 23.11 0.06
CA ALA A 187 25.26 23.55 0.78
C ALA A 187 24.15 22.48 0.75
N THR A 188 24.02 21.76 -0.37
CA THR A 188 23.02 20.69 -0.53
C THR A 188 23.23 19.58 0.50
N PHE A 189 24.49 19.18 0.71
CA PHE A 189 24.85 18.14 1.67
C PHE A 189 24.61 18.57 3.12
N ALA A 190 24.86 19.84 3.43
CA ALA A 190 24.56 20.40 4.75
C ALA A 190 23.04 20.40 5.03
N HIS A 191 22.21 20.70 4.03
CA HIS A 191 20.76 20.71 4.15
C HIS A 191 20.19 19.30 4.31
N GLU A 192 20.65 18.36 3.48
CA GLU A 192 20.27 16.95 3.57
C GLU A 192 20.58 16.38 4.95
N ARG A 193 21.82 16.55 5.43
CA ARG A 193 22.24 16.11 6.77
C ARG A 193 21.42 16.73 7.90
N ALA A 194 21.00 17.99 7.74
CA ALA A 194 20.18 18.67 8.74
C ALA A 194 18.76 18.08 8.80
N LEU A 195 18.17 17.74 7.66
CA LEU A 195 16.88 17.07 7.60
C LEU A 195 16.98 15.66 8.17
N GLU A 196 17.97 14.86 7.77
CA GLU A 196 18.20 13.52 8.32
C GLU A 196 18.33 13.55 9.85
N ALA A 197 19.12 14.47 10.39
CA ALA A 197 19.31 14.61 11.84
C ALA A 197 18.05 15.05 12.59
N ALA A 198 17.15 15.79 11.93
CA ALA A 198 15.86 16.18 12.49
C ALA A 198 14.87 15.02 12.51
N PHE A 199 14.78 14.25 11.42
CA PHE A 199 13.90 13.09 11.30
C PHE A 199 14.33 11.93 12.21
N THR A 200 15.63 11.68 12.31
CA THR A 200 16.20 10.66 13.20
C THR A 200 16.26 11.09 14.66
N GLY A 201 15.96 12.35 14.96
CA GLY A 201 15.99 12.88 16.33
C GLY A 201 17.39 12.93 16.96
N LEU A 202 18.47 12.78 16.19
CA LEU A 202 19.86 12.80 16.69
C LEU A 202 20.22 14.06 17.47
N THR A 203 19.55 15.18 17.19
CA THR A 203 19.78 16.47 17.85
C THR A 203 18.84 16.73 19.02
N ILE A 204 17.88 15.83 19.28
CA ILE A 204 16.90 15.94 20.36
C ILE A 204 17.51 15.33 21.61
N ALA A 205 17.58 16.12 22.69
CA ALA A 205 18.01 15.61 23.98
C ALA A 205 17.01 14.55 24.49
N PRO A 206 17.48 13.49 25.17
CA PRO A 206 16.59 12.49 25.74
C PRO A 206 15.63 13.16 26.73
N LEU A 207 14.38 12.67 26.77
CA LEU A 207 13.38 13.16 27.71
C LEU A 207 13.84 12.89 29.15
N THR A 208 14.31 13.92 29.84
CA THR A 208 14.66 13.84 31.26
C THR A 208 13.39 13.96 32.10
N GLY A 209 12.95 12.87 32.74
CA GLY A 209 11.82 12.92 33.68
C GLY A 209 10.97 11.66 33.84
N LEU A 210 11.13 10.63 33.02
CA LEU A 210 10.56 9.31 33.31
C LEU A 210 11.61 8.48 34.08
N SER A 211 11.51 8.46 35.40
CA SER A 211 12.16 7.43 36.19
C SER A 211 11.63 6.06 35.74
N PRO A 212 12.49 5.05 35.49
CA PRO A 212 12.01 3.69 35.27
C PRO A 212 11.20 3.24 36.49
N ASN A 213 10.03 2.65 36.23
CA ASN A 213 9.15 2.11 37.26
C ASN A 213 9.97 1.18 38.20
N PRO A 214 10.04 1.43 39.52
CA PRO A 214 10.85 0.61 40.43
C PRO A 214 10.35 -0.83 40.62
N GLU A 215 9.28 -1.24 39.96
CA GLU A 215 8.67 -2.57 40.07
C GLU A 215 9.29 -3.66 39.16
N ALA A 216 10.25 -3.32 38.31
CA ALA A 216 10.93 -4.30 37.44
C ALA A 216 12.24 -4.86 38.01
N ALA A 217 12.46 -4.78 39.32
CA ALA A 217 13.53 -5.51 39.99
C ALA A 217 13.06 -6.93 40.34
N GLU A 218 13.49 -7.91 39.56
CA GLU A 218 13.26 -9.34 39.81
C GLU A 218 13.71 -9.76 41.23
N PRO A 219 13.00 -10.69 41.88
CA PRO A 219 13.43 -11.29 43.14
C PRO A 219 14.58 -12.29 42.88
N GLN A 220 15.67 -12.17 43.65
CA GLN A 220 16.67 -13.23 43.81
C GLN A 220 16.16 -14.37 44.69
#